data_AF-A0A3D5RJN3-F1
#
_entry.id   AF-A0A3D5RJN3-F1
#
_cell.length_a   1.000
_cell.length_b   1.000
_cell.length_c   1.000
_cell.angle_alpha   90.00
_cell.angle_beta   90.00
_cell.angle_gamma   90.00
#
_symmetry.space_group_name_H-M   'P 1'
#
loop_
_entity.id
_entity.type
_entity.pdbx_description
1 polymer ?
#
loop_
_entity_poly.entity_id
_entity_poly.type
_entity_poly.pdbx_seq_one_letter_code
_entity_poly.pdbx_strand_id
1 'polypeptide(L)'
;MIIYTLKEELYLIVYLFSYGVYLFATLDVIDQIIIKLNKKVLTIIINICYWLTQWYITYIFSLKLMDGYLPMYFILFIGLGAFIYIKLLKKVFLKTIKLILKLIKKIIKLLKPLVYSKEVVDTTKKSAKHYKRILENTFKIKTKNKK
;
A
#
# COMPACT_ATOMS: atom_id res chain seq x y z
N MET A 1 34.37 17.14 9.84
CA MET A 1 33.16 17.93 10.20
C MET A 1 32.72 18.62 8.92
N ILE A 2 31.74 18.05 8.22
CA ILE A 2 31.21 18.64 6.99
C ILE A 2 30.31 19.78 7.44
N ILE A 3 30.71 21.02 7.16
CA ILE A 3 29.84 22.18 7.35
C ILE A 3 28.78 22.06 6.26
N TYR A 4 27.57 21.68 6.65
CA TYR A 4 26.44 21.69 5.72
C TYR A 4 26.19 23.13 5.31
N THR A 5 26.02 23.32 4.01
CA THR A 5 25.64 24.63 3.49
C THR A 5 24.23 24.93 3.99
N LEU A 6 23.90 26.19 4.32
CA LEU A 6 22.58 26.57 4.82
C LEU A 6 21.42 26.09 3.91
N LYS A 7 21.70 25.97 2.60
CA LYS A 7 20.82 25.39 1.59
C LYS A 7 20.52 23.90 1.82
N GLU A 8 21.51 23.12 2.22
CA GLU A 8 21.39 21.68 2.46
C GLU A 8 20.59 21.40 3.73
N GLU A 9 20.82 22.18 4.79
CA GLU A 9 20.03 22.08 6.02
C GLU A 9 18.55 22.40 5.77
N LEU A 10 18.27 23.47 5.01
CA LEU A 10 16.90 23.83 4.67
C LEU A 10 16.22 22.77 3.80
N TYR A 11 16.97 22.17 2.86
CA TYR A 11 16.49 21.02 2.08
C TYR A 11 16.17 19.82 2.97
N LEU A 12 17.05 19.47 3.91
CA LEU A 12 16.85 18.38 4.85
C LEU A 12 15.59 18.58 5.69
N ILE A 13 15.37 19.79 6.21
CA ILE A 13 14.20 20.13 7.02
C ILE A 13 12.91 19.93 6.22
N VAL A 14 12.83 20.49 5.00
CA VAL A 14 11.65 20.36 4.14
C VAL A 14 11.41 18.90 3.77
N TYR A 15 12.47 18.15 3.51
CA TYR A 15 12.39 16.75 3.11
C TYR A 15 11.90 15.85 4.26
N LEU A 16 12.45 16.03 5.47
CA LEU A 16 12.01 15.34 6.70
C LEU A 16 10.57 15.68 7.06
N PHE A 17 10.22 16.95 6.95
CA PHE A 17 8.86 17.44 7.18
C PHE A 17 7.86 16.79 6.23
N SER A 18 8.18 16.79 4.93
CA SER A 18 7.33 16.19 3.89
C SER A 18 7.16 14.69 4.11
N TYR A 19 8.19 14.01 4.59
CA TYR A 19 8.15 12.60 4.93
C TYR A 19 7.24 12.30 6.14
N GLY A 20 7.28 13.14 7.18
CA GLY A 20 6.34 13.06 8.29
C GLY A 20 4.89 13.20 7.83
N VAL A 21 4.60 14.18 6.98
CA VAL A 21 3.27 14.35 6.37
C VAL A 21 2.88 13.10 5.56
N TYR A 22 3.80 12.57 4.75
CA TYR A 22 3.59 11.37 3.95
C TYR A 22 3.19 10.16 4.80
N LEU A 23 3.92 9.86 5.88
CA LEU A 23 3.65 8.69 6.74
C LEU A 23 2.22 8.71 7.30
N PHE A 24 1.78 9.85 7.82
CA PHE A 24 0.44 9.98 8.40
C PHE A 24 -0.65 10.00 7.33
N ALA A 25 -0.37 10.59 6.16
CA ALA A 25 -1.28 10.54 5.03
C ALA A 25 -1.49 9.11 4.53
N THR A 26 -0.43 8.31 4.42
CA THR A 26 -0.55 6.91 3.99
C THR A 26 -1.24 6.03 5.04
N LEU A 27 -1.01 6.29 6.33
CA LEU A 27 -1.76 5.64 7.40
C LEU A 27 -3.26 5.90 7.28
N ASP A 28 -3.68 7.16 7.10
CA ASP A 28 -5.09 7.51 6.96
C ASP A 28 -5.73 6.84 5.73
N VAL A 29 -4.98 6.64 4.62
CA VAL A 29 -5.48 5.87 3.46
C VAL A 29 -5.76 4.42 3.84
N ILE A 30 -4.81 3.76 4.51
CA ILE A 30 -4.92 2.36 4.91
C ILE A 30 -6.06 2.17 5.91
N ASP A 31 -6.19 3.06 6.90
CA ASP A 31 -7.29 3.03 7.86
C ASP A 31 -8.66 3.13 7.16
N GLN A 32 -8.80 4.02 6.18
CA GLN A 32 -10.03 4.14 5.40
C GLN A 32 -10.36 2.88 4.57
N ILE A 33 -9.34 2.12 4.14
CA ILE A 33 -9.51 0.85 3.43
C ILE A 33 -9.92 -0.25 4.43
N ILE A 34 -9.23 -0.35 5.56
CA ILE A 34 -9.46 -1.35 6.60
C ILE A 34 -10.87 -1.25 7.18
N ILE A 35 -11.31 -0.03 7.51
CA ILE A 35 -12.66 0.24 8.02
C ILE A 35 -13.74 -0.31 7.07
N LYS A 36 -13.50 -0.27 5.75
CA LYS A 36 -14.44 -0.77 4.74
C LYS A 36 -14.37 -2.28 4.52
N LEU A 37 -13.24 -2.92 4.84
CA LEU A 37 -13.01 -4.31 4.48
C LEU A 37 -13.72 -5.30 5.42
N ASN A 38 -14.01 -4.89 6.66
CA ASN A 38 -14.71 -5.64 7.73
C ASN A 38 -14.23 -7.10 7.98
N LYS A 39 -13.07 -7.49 7.44
CA LYS A 39 -12.52 -8.84 7.47
C LYS A 39 -11.21 -8.86 8.25
N LYS A 40 -11.26 -9.41 9.48
CA LYS A 40 -10.13 -9.40 10.43
C LYS A 40 -8.82 -9.94 9.83
N VAL A 41 -8.86 -11.09 9.15
CA VAL A 41 -7.66 -11.71 8.55
C VAL A 41 -7.04 -10.82 7.48
N LEU A 42 -7.86 -10.27 6.58
CA LEU A 42 -7.36 -9.39 5.53
C LEU A 42 -6.82 -8.07 6.09
N THR A 43 -7.43 -7.53 7.15
CA THR A 43 -6.90 -6.36 7.86
C THR A 43 -5.49 -6.60 8.37
N ILE A 44 -5.24 -7.78 8.97
CA ILE A 44 -3.91 -8.15 9.46
C ILE A 44 -2.91 -8.22 8.30
N ILE A 45 -3.27 -8.88 7.20
CA ILE A 45 -2.42 -9.00 6.01
C ILE A 45 -2.07 -7.62 5.45
N ILE A 46 -3.07 -6.73 5.30
CA ILE A 46 -2.87 -5.36 4.80
C ILE A 46 -1.94 -4.59 5.72
N ASN A 47 -2.12 -4.69 7.04
CA ASN A 47 -1.24 -4.02 8.00
C ASN A 47 0.20 -4.51 7.91
N ILE A 48 0.43 -5.83 7.81
CA ILE A 48 1.77 -6.39 7.66
C ILE A 48 2.41 -5.89 6.36
N CYS A 49 1.69 -5.97 5.24
CA CYS A 49 2.19 -5.48 3.95
C CYS A 49 2.50 -3.97 4.00
N TYR A 50 1.66 -3.19 4.67
CA TYR A 50 1.87 -1.76 4.86
C TYR A 50 3.16 -1.49 5.64
N TRP A 51 3.36 -2.13 6.79
CA TRP A 51 4.54 -1.93 7.62
C TRP A 51 5.83 -2.36 6.91
N LEU A 52 5.80 -3.48 6.18
CA LEU A 52 6.94 -3.91 5.35
C LEU A 52 7.27 -2.88 4.26
N THR A 53 6.24 -2.34 3.60
CA THR A 53 6.41 -1.30 2.58
C THR A 53 6.97 -0.03 3.18
N GLN A 54 6.46 0.39 4.35
CA GLN A 54 6.98 1.58 5.03
C GLN A 54 8.42 1.39 5.46
N TRP A 55 8.79 0.24 6.02
CA TRP A 55 10.19 -0.09 6.33
C TRP A 55 11.11 0.10 5.14
N TYR A 56 10.73 -0.47 3.98
CA TYR A 56 11.49 -0.30 2.75
C TYR A 56 11.60 1.16 2.30
N ILE A 57 10.49 1.91 2.35
CA ILE A 57 10.47 3.33 1.98
C ILE A 57 11.32 4.16 2.93
N THR A 58 11.25 3.92 4.24
CA THR A 58 12.11 4.56 5.25
C THR A 58 13.58 4.29 4.99
N TYR A 59 13.92 3.06 4.61
CA TYR A 59 15.28 2.68 4.26
C TYR A 59 15.80 3.45 3.05
N ILE A 60 15.04 3.46 1.94
CA ILE A 60 15.39 4.23 0.74
C ILE A 60 15.46 5.73 1.03
N PHE A 61 14.54 6.23 1.86
CA PHE A 61 14.53 7.62 2.31
C PHE A 61 15.80 7.98 3.08
N SER A 62 16.22 7.12 4.03
CA SER A 62 17.44 7.29 4.81
C SER A 62 18.70 7.31 3.92
N LEU A 63 18.77 6.38 2.96
CA LEU A 63 19.88 6.32 2.00
C LEU A 63 20.03 7.62 1.20
N LYS A 64 18.91 8.20 0.75
CA LYS A 64 18.94 9.46 -0.03
C LYS A 64 19.28 10.69 0.80
N LEU A 65 19.06 10.65 2.11
CA LEU A 65 19.21 11.81 2.98
C LEU A 65 20.66 12.05 3.37
N MET A 66 21.35 11.01 3.84
CA MET A 66 22.70 11.08 4.38
C MET A 66 23.43 9.73 4.28
N ASP A 67 23.35 9.07 3.13
CA ASP A 67 23.97 7.74 2.91
C ASP A 67 23.55 6.68 3.95
N GLY A 68 22.34 6.82 4.50
CA GLY A 68 21.79 5.90 5.50
C GLY A 68 21.88 6.39 6.95
N TYR A 69 22.48 7.55 7.21
CA TYR A 69 22.49 8.14 8.55
C TYR A 69 21.15 8.79 8.88
N LEU A 70 20.52 8.35 9.97
CA LEU A 70 19.26 8.90 10.47
C LEU A 70 19.59 9.89 11.60
N PRO A 71 19.60 11.21 11.35
CA PRO A 71 19.95 12.16 12.39
C PRO A 71 18.92 12.18 13.53
N MET A 72 19.33 12.47 14.76
CA MET A 72 18.41 12.46 15.92
C MET A 72 17.22 13.43 15.75
N TYR A 73 17.42 14.56 15.05
CA TYR A 73 16.35 15.50 14.72
C TYR A 73 15.31 14.96 13.72
N PHE A 74 15.56 13.82 13.07
CA PHE A 74 14.61 13.11 12.21
C PHE A 74 13.25 12.90 12.90
N ILE A 75 13.27 12.42 14.16
CA ILE A 75 12.06 12.15 14.93
C ILE A 75 11.30 13.45 15.22
N LEU A 76 12.01 14.53 15.54
CA LEU A 76 11.44 15.85 15.79
C LEU A 76 10.71 16.39 14.55
N PHE A 77 11.36 16.37 13.39
CA PHE A 77 10.77 16.87 12.15
C PHE A 77 9.62 16.00 11.64
N ILE A 78 9.66 14.69 11.84
CA ILE A 78 8.51 13.82 11.58
C ILE A 78 7.34 14.18 12.49
N GLY A 79 7.60 14.40 13.79
CA GLY A 79 6.57 14.82 14.74
C GLY A 79 5.93 16.16 14.35
N LEU A 80 6.73 17.13 13.90
CA LEU A 80 6.23 18.41 13.39
C LEU A 80 5.41 18.24 12.11
N GLY A 81 5.88 17.42 11.17
CA GLY A 81 5.14 17.04 9.96
C GLY A 81 3.79 16.42 10.29
N ALA A 82 3.76 15.50 11.24
CA ALA A 82 2.55 14.87 11.74
C ALA A 82 1.57 15.88 12.35
N PHE A 83 2.07 16.77 13.21
CA PHE A 83 1.25 17.77 13.88
C PHE A 83 0.56 18.69 12.87
N ILE A 84 1.32 19.19 11.88
CA ILE A 84 0.78 20.04 10.82
C ILE A 84 -0.22 19.27 9.96
N TYR A 85 0.09 18.02 9.60
CA TYR A 85 -0.84 17.18 8.86
C TYR A 85 -2.18 17.03 9.58
N ILE A 86 -2.16 16.65 10.86
CA ILE A 86 -3.37 16.42 11.65
C ILE A 86 -4.19 17.71 11.78
N LYS A 87 -3.55 18.84 12.04
CA LYS A 87 -4.22 20.14 12.25
C LYS A 87 -4.79 20.75 10.98
N LEU A 88 -4.03 20.74 9.89
CA LEU A 88 -4.34 21.52 8.69
C LEU A 88 -4.82 20.66 7.51
N LEU A 89 -4.14 19.54 7.24
CA LEU A 89 -4.29 18.82 5.97
C LEU A 89 -5.28 17.66 6.05
N LYS A 90 -5.40 17.01 7.22
CA LYS A 90 -6.16 15.77 7.41
C LYS A 90 -7.60 15.86 6.92
N LYS A 91 -8.32 16.95 7.25
CA LYS A 91 -9.72 17.14 6.82
C LYS A 91 -9.87 17.17 5.30
N VAL A 92 -9.02 17.96 4.63
CA VAL A 92 -9.03 18.11 3.18
C VAL A 92 -8.62 16.78 2.52
N PHE A 93 -7.56 16.16 3.03
CA PHE A 93 -7.05 14.90 2.53
C PHE A 93 -8.07 13.77 2.60
N LEU A 94 -8.74 13.58 3.74
CA LEU A 94 -9.80 12.58 3.89
C LEU A 94 -10.99 12.83 2.95
N LYS A 95 -11.35 14.09 2.69
CA LYS A 95 -12.38 14.44 1.70
C LYS A 95 -11.95 14.01 0.30
N THR A 96 -10.70 14.26 -0.07
CA THR A 96 -10.11 13.85 -1.35
C THR A 96 -10.07 12.33 -1.49
N ILE A 97 -9.64 11.58 -0.46
CA ILE A 97 -9.67 10.11 -0.48
C ILE A 97 -11.08 9.59 -0.73
N LYS A 98 -12.10 10.14 -0.06
CA LYS A 98 -13.49 9.72 -0.25
C LYS A 98 -13.95 9.93 -1.70
N LEU A 99 -13.55 11.04 -2.34
CA LEU A 99 -13.85 11.31 -3.75
C LEU A 99 -13.15 10.31 -4.66
N ILE A 100 -11.85 10.06 -4.44
CA ILE A 100 -11.07 9.08 -5.23
C ILE A 100 -11.70 7.68 -5.12
N LEU A 101 -12.04 7.24 -3.90
CA LEU A 101 -12.69 5.94 -3.70
C LEU A 101 -14.06 5.86 -4.39
N LYS A 102 -14.81 6.98 -4.47
CA LYS A 102 -16.06 7.05 -5.23
C LYS A 102 -15.83 6.91 -6.74
N LEU A 103 -14.78 7.54 -7.26
CA LEU A 103 -14.38 7.43 -8.66
C LEU A 103 -13.93 6.00 -9.00
N ILE A 104 -13.09 5.39 -8.17
CA ILE A 104 -12.65 3.99 -8.35
C ILE A 104 -13.86 3.05 -8.39
N LYS A 105 -14.83 3.21 -7.48
CA LYS A 105 -16.07 2.41 -7.51
C LYS A 105 -16.84 2.58 -8.82
N LYS A 106 -16.90 3.82 -9.36
CA LYS A 106 -17.56 4.10 -10.64
C LYS A 106 -16.85 3.41 -11.80
N ILE A 107 -15.51 3.47 -11.83
CA ILE A 107 -14.67 2.80 -12.83
C ILE A 107 -14.85 1.29 -12.76
N ILE A 108 -14.79 0.69 -11.57
CA ILE A 108 -15.03 -0.75 -11.40
C ILE A 108 -16.42 -1.15 -11.88
N LYS A 109 -17.45 -0.34 -11.61
CA LYS A 109 -18.81 -0.61 -12.09
C LYS A 109 -18.89 -0.60 -13.62
N LEU A 110 -18.15 0.27 -14.28
CA LEU A 110 -18.06 0.35 -15.75
C LEU A 110 -17.25 -0.82 -16.34
N LEU A 111 -16.18 -1.25 -15.67
CA LEU A 111 -15.34 -2.37 -16.13
C LEU A 111 -15.96 -3.74 -15.82
N LYS A 112 -16.85 -3.84 -14.83
CA LYS A 112 -17.52 -5.08 -14.44
C LYS A 112 -18.17 -5.82 -15.63
N PRO A 113 -18.99 -5.20 -16.49
CA PRO A 113 -19.57 -5.88 -17.65
C PRO A 113 -18.54 -6.30 -18.71
N LEU A 114 -17.42 -5.59 -18.82
CA LEU A 114 -16.31 -5.93 -19.73
C LEU A 114 -15.57 -7.19 -19.28
N VAL A 115 -15.29 -7.30 -17.97
CA VAL A 115 -14.57 -8.45 -17.39
C VAL A 115 -15.50 -9.66 -17.19
N TYR A 116 -16.77 -9.43 -16.88
CA TYR A 116 -17.79 -10.48 -16.68
C TYR A 116 -18.68 -10.70 -17.92
N SER A 117 -18.19 -10.42 -19.13
CA SER A 117 -18.91 -10.81 -20.34
C SER A 117 -19.09 -12.34 -20.36
N LYS A 118 -20.21 -12.83 -20.92
CA LYS A 118 -20.51 -14.27 -21.00
C LYS A 118 -19.33 -15.06 -21.57
N GLU A 119 -18.67 -14.51 -22.59
CA GLU A 119 -17.54 -15.12 -23.27
C GLU A 119 -16.33 -15.31 -22.35
N VAL A 120 -15.96 -14.30 -21.55
CA VAL A 120 -14.83 -14.39 -20.62
C VAL A 120 -15.14 -15.38 -19.49
N VAL A 121 -16.39 -15.40 -19.00
CA VAL A 121 -16.83 -16.32 -17.95
C VAL A 121 -16.87 -17.78 -18.45
N ASP A 122 -17.31 -18.00 -19.69
CA ASP A 122 -17.36 -19.34 -20.28
C ASP A 122 -15.96 -19.88 -20.59
N THR A 123 -15.05 -19.02 -21.06
CA THR A 123 -13.66 -19.37 -21.33
C THR A 123 -12.93 -19.72 -20.04
N THR A 124 -13.09 -18.91 -18.99
CA THR A 124 -12.50 -19.19 -17.67
C THR A 124 -13.06 -20.46 -17.03
N LYS A 125 -14.37 -20.74 -17.15
CA LYS A 125 -14.98 -22.01 -16.69
C LYS A 125 -14.42 -23.23 -17.42
N LYS A 126 -14.25 -23.15 -18.75
CA LYS A 126 -13.67 -24.25 -19.54
C LYS A 126 -12.22 -24.53 -19.11
N SER A 127 -11.41 -23.49 -18.98
CA SER A 127 -10.03 -23.60 -18.50
C SER A 127 -9.96 -24.14 -17.07
N ALA A 128 -10.79 -23.66 -16.15
CA ALA A 128 -10.83 -24.16 -14.77
C ALA A 128 -11.20 -25.65 -14.69
N LYS A 129 -12.19 -26.12 -15.48
CA LYS A 129 -12.51 -27.56 -15.57
C LYS A 129 -11.35 -28.38 -16.12
N HIS A 130 -10.62 -27.83 -17.10
CA HIS A 130 -9.46 -28.49 -17.68
C HIS A 130 -8.33 -28.66 -16.64
N TYR A 131 -7.94 -27.58 -15.95
CA TYR A 131 -6.91 -27.64 -14.91
C TYR A 131 -7.32 -28.51 -13.71
N LYS A 132 -8.60 -28.50 -13.31
CA LYS A 132 -9.12 -29.37 -12.25
C LYS A 132 -8.97 -30.86 -12.61
N ARG A 133 -9.27 -31.23 -13.86
CA ARG A 133 -9.06 -32.62 -14.33
C ARG A 133 -7.59 -33.01 -14.36
N ILE A 134 -6.70 -32.10 -14.76
CA ILE A 134 -5.26 -32.34 -14.74
C ILE A 134 -4.81 -32.61 -13.30
N LEU A 135 -5.15 -31.73 -12.36
CA LEU A 135 -4.81 -31.90 -10.94
C LEU A 135 -5.37 -33.22 -10.38
N GLU A 136 -6.64 -33.53 -10.60
CA GLU A 136 -7.24 -34.78 -10.12
C GLU A 136 -6.54 -36.02 -10.71
N ASN A 137 -6.16 -35.99 -11.98
CA ASN A 137 -5.43 -37.09 -12.61
C ASN A 137 -4.00 -37.21 -12.07
N THR A 138 -3.27 -36.09 -11.93
CA THR A 138 -1.91 -36.08 -11.38
C THR A 138 -1.86 -36.56 -9.92
N PHE A 139 -2.84 -36.16 -9.09
CA PHE A 139 -2.92 -36.61 -7.70
C PHE A 139 -3.46 -38.04 -7.56
N LYS A 140 -4.41 -38.49 -8.40
CA LYS A 140 -4.91 -39.88 -8.38
C LYS A 140 -3.87 -40.90 -8.88
N ILE A 141 -3.06 -40.54 -9.88
CA ILE A 141 -1.96 -41.40 -10.39
C ILE A 141 -0.92 -41.66 -9.29
N LYS A 142 -0.66 -40.69 -8.40
CA LYS A 142 0.28 -40.85 -7.29
C LYS A 142 -0.17 -41.86 -6.22
N THR A 143 -1.47 -42.07 -6.06
CA THR A 143 -2.05 -43.08 -5.15
C THR A 143 -2.06 -44.50 -5.73
N LYS A 144 -1.97 -44.67 -7.06
CA LYS A 144 -2.04 -46.00 -7.70
C LYS A 144 -0.69 -46.69 -7.84
N ASN A 145 0.42 -45.95 -7.88
CA ASN A 145 1.79 -46.49 -8.00
C ASN A 145 2.47 -46.76 -6.64
N LYS A 146 1.70 -46.98 -5.56
CA LYS A 146 2.21 -47.20 -4.20
C LYS A 146 1.67 -48.47 -3.54
N LYS A 147 1.21 -49.44 -4.32
CA LYS A 147 0.89 -50.80 -3.87
C LYS A 147 1.81 -51.79 -4.56
#